data_AF-A0A7X2J1N7-F1
#
_entry.id   AF-A0A7X2J1N7-F1
#
_cell.length_a   1.000
_cell.length_b   1.000
_cell.length_c   1.000
_cell.angle_alpha   90.00
_cell.angle_beta   90.00
_cell.angle_gamma   90.00
#
_symmetry.space_group_name_H-M   'P 1'
#
loop_
_entity.id
_entity.type
_entity.pdbx_description
1 polymer ?
#
loop_
_entity_poly.entity_id
_entity_poly.type
_entity_poly.pdbx_seq_one_letter_code
_entity_poly.pdbx_strand_id
1 'polypeptide(L)'
;MVFLSYLGDLFTRLGVWIFLATFLAAYSHTQMKAAVHTFLFFIGMLISYYLYTLYLYGVFPTGYFMFWGSIALLSPLLAVIVWRAKNSRTFSLILPALPLGLMLSLSLGAGLFYLDIHYIEEFFMFIVLCAIFYRNPKQLAILMISSFVFALFIDAVSPFHF
;
A
#
# COMPACT_ATOMS: atom_id res chain seq x y z
N MET A 1 -17.00 8.20 -20.83
CA MET A 1 -17.01 8.83 -19.50
C MET A 1 -16.82 7.82 -18.37
N VAL A 2 -17.56 6.71 -18.33
CA VAL A 2 -17.50 5.69 -17.24
C VAL A 2 -16.08 5.21 -16.89
N PHE A 3 -15.24 4.90 -17.88
CA PHE A 3 -13.87 4.43 -17.63
C PHE A 3 -12.97 5.47 -16.95
N LEU A 4 -13.07 6.75 -17.35
CA LEU A 4 -12.27 7.82 -16.76
C LEU A 4 -12.67 8.06 -15.30
N SER A 5 -13.97 7.99 -15.01
CA SER A 5 -14.52 8.10 -13.66
C SER A 5 -14.03 6.97 -12.75
N TYR A 6 -14.03 5.74 -13.26
CA TYR A 6 -13.52 4.57 -12.53
C TYR A 6 -12.03 4.70 -12.20
N LEU A 7 -11.20 5.16 -13.15
CA LEU A 7 -9.78 5.40 -12.88
C LEU A 7 -9.58 6.51 -11.84
N GLY A 8 -10.37 7.58 -11.90
CA GLY A 8 -10.31 8.66 -10.90
C GLY A 8 -10.59 8.15 -9.49
N ASP A 9 -11.59 7.30 -9.34
CA ASP A 9 -11.93 6.65 -8.07
C ASP A 9 -10.81 5.72 -7.57
N LEU A 10 -10.29 4.86 -8.45
CA LEU A 10 -9.18 3.95 -8.13
C LEU A 10 -7.93 4.68 -7.63
N PHE A 11 -7.51 5.76 -8.30
CA PHE A 11 -6.33 6.55 -7.93
C PHE A 11 -6.55 7.48 -6.73
N THR A 12 -7.80 7.63 -6.28
CA THR A 12 -8.12 8.32 -5.02
C THR A 12 -7.93 7.40 -3.81
N ARG A 13 -8.13 6.09 -3.98
CA ARG A 13 -8.00 5.11 -2.91
C ARG A 13 -6.55 4.83 -2.52
N LEU A 14 -6.33 4.54 -1.23
CA LEU A 14 -5.01 4.24 -0.69
C LEU A 14 -4.42 2.94 -1.23
N GLY A 15 -5.26 1.92 -1.50
CA GLY A 15 -4.82 0.58 -1.89
C GLY A 15 -3.89 0.59 -3.11
N VAL A 16 -4.22 1.34 -4.16
CA VAL A 16 -3.38 1.40 -5.37
C VAL A 16 -1.99 1.97 -5.10
N TRP A 17 -1.87 2.95 -4.21
CA TRP A 17 -0.59 3.58 -3.89
C TRP A 17 0.29 2.65 -3.06
N ILE A 18 -0.29 1.92 -2.11
CA ILE A 18 0.41 0.88 -1.33
C ILE A 18 0.85 -0.27 -2.24
N PHE A 19 -0.01 -0.68 -3.17
CA PHE A 19 0.31 -1.71 -4.16
C PHE A 19 1.52 -1.32 -5.00
N LEU A 20 1.50 -0.13 -5.60
CA LEU A 20 2.57 0.39 -6.45
C LEU A 20 3.89 0.55 -5.68
N ALA A 21 3.84 1.12 -4.47
CA ALA A 21 5.01 1.26 -3.62
C ALA A 21 5.62 -0.10 -3.24
N THR A 22 4.77 -1.06 -2.88
CA THR A 22 5.20 -2.42 -2.52
C THR A 22 5.82 -3.14 -3.72
N PHE A 23 5.19 -3.03 -4.89
CA PHE A 23 5.68 -3.59 -6.14
C PHE A 23 7.07 -3.03 -6.49
N LEU A 24 7.21 -1.70 -6.48
CA LEU A 24 8.46 -1.01 -6.80
C LEU A 24 9.59 -1.38 -5.83
N ALA A 25 9.28 -1.43 -4.53
CA ALA A 25 10.24 -1.80 -3.51
C ALA A 25 10.65 -3.29 -3.60
N ALA A 26 9.71 -4.19 -3.84
CA ALA A 26 9.96 -5.63 -3.91
C ALA A 26 10.85 -6.03 -5.11
N TYR A 27 10.72 -5.34 -6.24
CA TYR A 27 11.52 -5.62 -7.44
C TYR A 27 12.80 -4.78 -7.57
N SER A 28 13.09 -3.94 -6.59
CA SER A 28 14.31 -3.12 -6.60
C SER A 28 15.57 -3.97 -6.38
N HIS A 29 16.65 -3.63 -7.06
CA HIS A 29 17.89 -4.40 -7.02
C HIS A 29 18.63 -4.31 -5.67
N THR A 30 18.54 -3.19 -4.96
CA THR A 30 19.19 -2.98 -3.66
C THR A 30 18.23 -2.26 -2.69
N GLN A 31 18.51 -2.39 -1.39
CA GLN A 31 17.76 -1.69 -0.33
C GLN A 31 17.70 -0.17 -0.58
N MET A 32 18.85 0.43 -0.92
CA MET A 32 18.93 1.86 -1.21
C MET A 32 18.14 2.24 -2.47
N LYS A 33 18.16 1.40 -3.52
CA LYS A 33 17.34 1.63 -4.71
C LYS A 33 15.85 1.54 -4.38
N ALA A 34 15.43 0.57 -3.57
CA ALA A 34 14.04 0.46 -3.13
C ALA A 34 13.56 1.74 -2.41
N ALA A 35 14.39 2.24 -1.48
CA ALA A 35 14.14 3.47 -0.75
C ALA A 35 14.00 4.67 -1.69
N VAL A 36 15.00 4.91 -2.54
CA VAL A 36 15.05 6.06 -3.45
C VAL A 36 13.94 6.02 -4.49
N HIS A 37 13.70 4.88 -5.13
CA HIS A 37 12.67 4.75 -6.16
C HIS A 37 11.28 4.98 -5.59
N THR A 38 10.98 4.43 -4.42
CA THR A 38 9.69 4.61 -3.75
C THR A 38 9.49 6.06 -3.30
N PHE A 39 10.55 6.68 -2.77
CA PHE A 39 10.51 8.09 -2.38
C PHE A 39 10.25 9.02 -3.58
N LEU A 40 11.00 8.82 -4.67
CA LEU A 40 10.84 9.59 -5.90
C LEU A 40 9.45 9.39 -6.51
N PHE A 41 8.90 8.17 -6.43
CA PHE A 41 7.53 7.89 -6.88
C PHE A 41 6.51 8.75 -6.12
N PHE A 42 6.56 8.77 -4.78
CA PHE A 42 5.62 9.56 -3.98
C PHE A 42 5.82 11.07 -4.12
N ILE A 43 7.05 11.57 -4.09
CA ILE A 43 7.29 13.01 -4.29
C ILE A 43 6.90 13.45 -5.70
N GLY A 44 7.24 12.66 -6.73
CA GLY A 44 6.85 12.96 -8.10
C GLY A 44 5.34 13.01 -8.27
N MET A 45 4.62 12.08 -7.64
CA MET A 45 3.16 12.08 -7.59
C MET A 45 2.62 13.33 -6.90
N LEU A 46 3.10 13.66 -5.69
CA LEU A 46 2.64 14.85 -4.95
C LEU A 46 2.86 16.12 -5.75
N ILE A 47 4.08 16.33 -6.25
CA ILE A 47 4.42 17.52 -7.02
C ILE A 47 3.51 17.63 -8.24
N SER A 48 3.33 16.55 -8.99
CA SER A 48 2.48 16.55 -10.18
C SER A 48 1.02 16.87 -9.84
N TYR A 49 0.47 16.25 -8.80
CA TYR A 49 -0.90 16.47 -8.34
C TYR A 49 -1.17 17.92 -7.93
N TYR A 50 -0.27 18.51 -7.14
CA TYR A 50 -0.45 19.87 -6.65
C TYR A 50 -0.10 20.94 -7.69
N LEU A 51 0.86 20.69 -8.58
CA LEU A 51 1.10 21.57 -9.74
C LEU A 51 -0.11 21.59 -10.67
N TYR A 52 -0.71 20.43 -10.93
CA TYR A 52 -1.93 20.33 -11.73
C TYR A 52 -3.11 21.07 -11.08
N THR A 53 -3.26 20.92 -9.76
CA THR A 53 -4.30 21.64 -8.98
C THR A 53 -4.08 23.15 -9.05
N LEU A 54 -2.83 23.61 -8.90
CA LEU A 54 -2.48 25.02 -9.00
C LEU A 54 -2.77 25.58 -10.41
N TYR A 55 -2.46 24.81 -11.45
CA TYR A 55 -2.71 25.21 -12.84
C TYR A 55 -4.21 25.37 -13.15
N LEU A 56 -5.06 24.46 -12.67
CA LEU A 56 -6.50 24.50 -12.96
C LEU A 56 -7.29 25.43 -12.06
N TYR A 57 -7.00 25.41 -10.76
CA TYR A 57 -7.82 26.06 -9.74
C TYR A 57 -7.15 27.27 -9.09
N GLY A 58 -5.85 27.50 -9.34
CA GLY A 58 -5.11 28.61 -8.73
C GLY A 58 -4.90 28.46 -7.21
N VAL A 59 -5.17 27.28 -6.63
CA VAL A 59 -5.11 27.01 -5.19
C VAL A 59 -4.02 25.99 -4.88
N PHE A 60 -3.25 26.25 -3.81
CA PHE A 60 -2.27 25.30 -3.27
C PHE A 60 -2.63 24.92 -1.82
N PRO A 61 -3.18 23.71 -1.58
CA PRO A 61 -3.55 23.24 -0.24
C PRO A 61 -2.31 22.86 0.58
N THR A 62 -1.70 23.84 1.25
CA THR A 62 -0.46 23.66 2.03
C THR A 62 -0.58 22.59 3.12
N GLY A 63 -1.71 22.53 3.83
CA GLY A 63 -1.93 21.54 4.90
C GLY A 63 -1.90 20.10 4.40
N TYR A 64 -2.63 19.80 3.32
CA TYR A 64 -2.62 18.46 2.72
C TYR A 64 -1.27 18.13 2.08
N PHE A 65 -0.60 19.11 1.47
CA PHE A 65 0.75 18.93 0.94
C PHE A 65 1.74 18.53 2.03
N MET A 66 1.69 19.19 3.20
CA MET A 66 2.55 18.87 4.34
C MET A 66 2.26 17.47 4.92
N PHE A 67 0.98 17.12 5.09
CA PHE A 67 0.58 15.80 5.59
C PHE A 67 1.07 14.67 4.67
N TRP A 68 0.73 14.73 3.39
CA TRP A 68 1.16 13.73 2.41
C TRP A 68 2.67 13.77 2.18
N GLY A 69 3.29 14.95 2.26
CA GLY A 69 4.74 15.10 2.17
C GLY A 69 5.47 14.39 3.31
N SER A 70 4.88 14.37 4.50
CA SER A 70 5.42 13.66 5.66
C SER A 70 5.33 12.14 5.46
N ILE A 71 4.22 11.65 4.91
CA ILE A 71 4.07 10.23 4.52
C ILE A 71 5.08 9.86 3.42
N ALA A 72 5.25 10.71 2.42
CA ALA A 72 6.24 10.52 1.37
C ALA A 72 7.66 10.42 1.96
N LEU A 73 7.99 11.26 2.96
CA LEU A 73 9.28 11.23 3.65
C LEU A 73 9.52 9.95 4.45
N LEU A 74 8.48 9.29 4.95
CA LEU A 74 8.55 8.01 5.65
C LEU A 74 8.60 6.81 4.68
N SER A 75 8.16 6.99 3.44
CA SER A 75 8.09 5.92 2.44
C SER A 75 9.42 5.19 2.14
N PRO A 76 10.62 5.81 2.15
CA PRO A 76 11.86 5.08 1.93
C PRO A 76 12.14 4.05 3.04
N LEU A 77 11.76 4.34 4.29
CA LEU A 77 11.93 3.39 5.41
C LEU A 77 11.04 2.16 5.22
N LEU A 78 9.77 2.38 4.86
CA LEU A 78 8.82 1.32 4.56
C LEU A 78 9.27 0.48 3.35
N ALA A 79 9.81 1.13 2.31
CA ALA A 79 10.34 0.44 1.14
C ALA A 79 11.52 -0.49 1.48
N VAL A 80 12.40 -0.10 2.41
CA VAL A 80 13.49 -0.97 2.88
C VAL A 80 12.93 -2.20 3.59
N ILE A 81 11.87 -2.04 4.39
CA ILE A 81 11.18 -3.16 5.06
C ILE A 81 10.62 -4.12 4.01
N VAL A 82 9.91 -3.61 3.01
CA VAL A 82 9.36 -4.41 1.90
C VAL A 82 10.46 -5.15 1.12
N TRP A 83 11.55 -4.46 0.78
CA TRP A 83 12.68 -5.07 0.10
C TRP A 83 13.29 -6.21 0.94
N ARG A 84 13.48 -5.99 2.25
CA ARG A 84 13.97 -7.03 3.16
C ARG A 84 13.02 -8.22 3.24
N ALA A 85 11.71 -7.96 3.23
CA ALA A 85 10.67 -8.98 3.21
C ALA A 85 10.79 -9.91 1.99
N LYS A 86 11.10 -9.32 0.82
CA LYS A 86 11.24 -10.04 -0.45
C LYS A 86 12.59 -10.74 -0.62
N ASN A 87 13.70 -10.14 -0.18
CA ASN A 87 15.05 -10.62 -0.48
C ASN A 87 15.70 -11.44 0.65
N SER A 88 15.27 -11.29 1.90
CA SER A 88 15.82 -12.09 3.02
C SER A 88 15.10 -13.44 3.15
N ARG A 89 15.80 -14.49 3.61
CA ARG A 89 15.17 -15.79 3.95
C ARG A 89 14.51 -15.76 5.32
N THR A 90 15.18 -15.18 6.32
CA THR A 90 14.72 -15.15 7.72
C THR A 90 13.47 -14.28 7.89
N PHE A 91 13.43 -13.11 7.25
CA PHE A 91 12.36 -12.14 7.46
C PHE A 91 11.15 -12.32 6.53
N SER A 92 11.20 -13.29 5.62
CA SER A 92 10.16 -13.50 4.60
C SER A 92 8.85 -14.04 5.17
N LEU A 93 8.85 -14.56 6.40
CA LEU A 93 7.65 -15.10 7.04
C LEU A 93 6.80 -14.04 7.74
N ILE A 94 7.41 -12.94 8.17
CA ILE A 94 6.77 -11.96 9.07
C ILE A 94 6.62 -10.61 8.37
N LEU A 95 7.69 -10.08 7.76
CA LEU A 95 7.66 -8.73 7.20
C LEU A 95 6.64 -8.54 6.06
N PRO A 96 6.38 -9.52 5.16
CA PRO A 96 5.39 -9.31 4.12
C PRO A 96 3.96 -9.18 4.67
N ALA A 97 3.71 -9.59 5.91
CA ALA A 97 2.39 -9.45 6.54
C ALA A 97 2.02 -7.97 6.76
N LEU A 98 3.00 -7.07 6.80
CA LEU A 98 2.77 -5.63 6.95
C LEU A 98 2.05 -5.04 5.71
N PRO A 99 2.64 -5.07 4.49
CA PRO A 99 1.94 -4.55 3.31
C PRO A 99 0.71 -5.40 2.95
N LEU A 100 0.72 -6.70 3.20
CA LEU A 100 -0.42 -7.57 2.90
C LEU A 100 -1.59 -7.37 3.84
N GLY A 101 -1.37 -7.31 5.15
CA GLY A 101 -2.45 -7.08 6.10
C GLY A 101 -3.02 -5.67 6.00
N LEU A 102 -2.18 -4.66 5.69
CA LEU A 102 -2.65 -3.31 5.40
C LEU A 102 -3.45 -3.24 4.09
N MET A 103 -3.06 -3.98 3.05
CA MET A 103 -3.91 -4.10 1.85
C MET A 103 -5.22 -4.82 2.17
N LEU A 104 -5.16 -5.84 3.01
CA LEU A 104 -6.32 -6.66 3.35
C LEU A 104 -7.36 -5.87 4.15
N SER A 105 -6.92 -5.03 5.11
CA SER A 105 -7.82 -4.13 5.88
C SER A 105 -8.47 -3.06 5.00
N LEU A 106 -7.85 -2.68 3.88
CA LEU A 106 -8.48 -1.77 2.92
C LEU A 106 -9.51 -2.51 2.06
N SER A 107 -9.18 -3.74 1.65
CA SER A 107 -10.05 -4.54 0.78
C SER A 107 -11.26 -5.16 1.48
N LEU A 108 -11.13 -5.51 2.76
CA LEU A 108 -12.13 -6.25 3.53
C LEU A 108 -12.51 -5.47 4.79
N GLY A 109 -13.82 -5.39 5.04
CA GLY A 109 -14.33 -5.02 6.36
C GLY A 109 -14.42 -6.26 7.22
N ALA A 110 -13.49 -6.47 8.14
CA ALA A 110 -13.42 -7.68 8.94
C ALA A 110 -13.77 -7.41 10.42
N GLY A 111 -14.93 -7.89 10.84
CA GLY A 111 -15.32 -7.99 12.25
C GLY A 111 -15.14 -9.42 12.78
N LEU A 112 -15.22 -9.62 14.09
CA LEU A 112 -15.15 -10.95 14.70
C LEU A 112 -16.21 -11.93 14.16
N PHE A 113 -17.34 -11.41 13.66
CA PHE A 113 -18.48 -12.20 13.16
C PHE A 113 -19.00 -11.74 11.79
N TYR A 114 -18.26 -10.86 11.09
CA TYR A 114 -18.67 -10.30 9.81
C TYR A 114 -17.47 -10.14 8.89
N LEU A 115 -17.65 -10.41 7.60
CA LEU A 115 -16.63 -10.22 6.58
C LEU A 115 -17.32 -9.65 5.34
N ASP A 116 -16.97 -8.41 5.01
CA ASP A 116 -17.41 -7.72 3.80
C ASP A 116 -16.24 -7.45 2.86
N ILE A 117 -16.55 -7.29 1.57
CA ILE A 117 -15.59 -6.84 0.57
C ILE A 117 -15.95 -5.40 0.22
N HIS A 118 -15.15 -4.43 0.67
CA HIS A 118 -15.37 -3.02 0.36
C HIS A 118 -15.03 -2.73 -1.10
N TYR A 119 -13.84 -3.13 -1.54
CA TYR A 119 -13.32 -2.84 -2.88
C TYR A 119 -12.71 -4.09 -3.51
N ILE A 120 -13.34 -4.54 -4.60
CA ILE A 120 -12.89 -5.73 -5.32
C ILE A 120 -11.50 -5.52 -5.96
N GLU A 121 -11.16 -4.29 -6.34
CA GLU A 121 -9.87 -3.96 -6.95
C GLU A 121 -8.72 -4.13 -5.97
N GLU A 122 -8.93 -3.72 -4.71
CA GLU A 122 -7.94 -3.85 -3.66
C GLU A 122 -7.75 -5.31 -3.26
N PHE A 123 -8.83 -6.10 -3.29
CA PHE A 123 -8.74 -7.54 -3.13
C PHE A 123 -7.92 -8.21 -4.24
N PHE A 124 -8.10 -7.78 -5.50
CA PHE A 124 -7.23 -8.24 -6.60
C PHE A 124 -5.77 -7.84 -6.38
N MET A 125 -5.49 -6.62 -5.94
CA MET A 125 -4.13 -6.18 -5.60
C MET A 125 -3.51 -7.01 -4.48
N PHE A 126 -4.29 -7.37 -3.45
CA PHE A 126 -3.87 -8.28 -2.40
C PHE A 126 -3.45 -9.64 -2.96
N ILE A 127 -4.23 -10.24 -3.86
CA ILE A 127 -3.87 -11.51 -4.51
C ILE A 127 -2.55 -11.38 -5.28
N VAL A 128 -2.35 -10.27 -6.00
CA VAL A 128 -1.10 -10.02 -6.73
C VAL A 128 0.08 -9.86 -5.76
N LEU A 129 -0.09 -9.15 -4.64
CA LEU A 129 0.95 -9.06 -3.60
C LEU A 129 1.29 -10.43 -3.01
N CYS A 130 0.29 -11.29 -2.76
CA CYS A 130 0.51 -12.67 -2.33
C CYS A 130 1.37 -13.44 -3.33
N ALA A 131 1.12 -13.28 -4.63
CA ALA A 131 1.94 -13.87 -5.69
C ALA A 131 3.36 -13.30 -5.70
N ILE A 132 3.53 -11.99 -5.45
CA ILE A 132 4.85 -11.35 -5.35
C ILE A 132 5.65 -11.92 -4.19
N PHE A 133 5.06 -12.15 -3.02
CA PHE A 133 5.77 -12.71 -1.86
C PHE A 133 5.79 -14.25 -1.82
N TYR A 134 5.22 -14.90 -2.83
CA TYR A 134 5.16 -16.36 -2.90
C TYR A 134 6.57 -16.97 -2.96
N ARG A 135 6.76 -18.03 -2.17
CA ARG A 135 7.96 -18.88 -2.18
C ARG A 135 7.62 -20.34 -1.96
N ASN A 136 6.79 -20.63 -0.95
CA ASN A 136 6.35 -21.98 -0.58
C ASN A 136 4.87 -21.94 -0.16
N PRO A 137 4.11 -23.03 -0.34
CA PRO A 137 2.70 -23.07 0.06
C PRO A 137 2.51 -22.91 1.57
N LYS A 138 3.39 -23.50 2.38
CA LYS A 138 3.38 -23.33 3.85
C LYS A 138 3.62 -21.88 4.27
N GLN A 139 4.57 -21.21 3.62
CA GLN A 139 4.85 -19.79 3.88
C GLN A 139 3.66 -18.93 3.49
N LEU A 140 3.02 -19.20 2.34
CA LEU A 140 1.85 -18.46 1.90
C LEU A 140 0.69 -18.60 2.91
N ALA A 141 0.43 -19.81 3.40
CA ALA A 141 -0.63 -20.04 4.39
C ALA A 141 -0.38 -19.25 5.70
N ILE A 142 0.86 -19.29 6.21
CA ILE A 142 1.26 -18.50 7.39
C ILE A 142 1.06 -17.01 7.13
N LEU A 143 1.44 -16.55 5.93
CA LEU A 143 1.36 -15.15 5.54
C LEU A 143 -0.09 -14.65 5.41
N MET A 144 -0.99 -15.47 4.87
CA MET A 144 -2.41 -15.13 4.80
C MET A 144 -3.01 -15.00 6.21
N ILE A 145 -2.71 -15.96 7.10
CA ILE A 145 -3.21 -15.92 8.48
C ILE A 145 -2.65 -14.71 9.22
N SER A 146 -1.35 -14.45 9.14
CA SER A 146 -0.74 -13.32 9.82
C SER A 146 -1.22 -11.98 9.28
N SER A 147 -1.44 -11.87 7.96
CA SER A 147 -2.01 -10.67 7.32
C SER A 147 -3.47 -10.44 7.76
N PHE A 148 -4.26 -11.52 7.89
CA PHE A 148 -5.63 -11.44 8.38
C PHE A 148 -5.70 -10.98 9.84
N VAL A 149 -4.85 -11.54 10.71
CA VAL A 149 -4.74 -11.09 12.11
C VAL A 149 -4.29 -9.62 12.19
N PHE A 150 -3.34 -9.22 11.34
CA PHE A 150 -2.89 -7.83 11.27
C PHE A 150 -3.98 -6.88 10.78
N ALA A 151 -4.78 -7.29 9.79
CA ALA A 151 -5.92 -6.52 9.30
C ALA A 151 -6.98 -6.30 10.40
N LEU A 152 -7.36 -7.36 11.13
CA LEU A 152 -8.26 -7.25 12.27
C LEU A 152 -7.74 -6.30 13.35
N PHE A 153 -6.42 -6.30 13.59
CA PHE A 153 -5.80 -5.37 14.53
C PHE A 153 -5.88 -3.92 14.05
N ILE A 154 -5.67 -3.67 12.75
CA ILE A 154 -5.85 -2.34 12.16
C ILE A 154 -7.29 -1.89 12.33
N ASP A 155 -8.26 -2.70 11.93
CA ASP A 155 -9.68 -2.38 12.00
C ASP A 155 -10.16 -2.11 13.44
N ALA A 156 -9.60 -2.84 14.42
CA ALA A 156 -9.92 -2.64 15.83
C ALA A 156 -9.34 -1.34 16.42
N VAL A 157 -8.18 -0.88 15.93
CA VAL A 157 -7.51 0.33 16.43
C VAL A 157 -7.95 1.56 15.65
N SER A 158 -8.32 1.42 14.38
CA SER A 158 -8.75 2.54 13.55
C SER A 158 -10.13 3.02 14.01
N PRO A 159 -10.28 4.29 14.43
CA PRO A 159 -11.60 4.89 14.69
C PRO A 159 -12.37 5.19 13.40
N PHE A 160 -11.73 4.98 12.24
CA PHE A 160 -12.28 5.21 10.91
C PHE A 160 -12.47 3.85 10.24
N HIS A 161 -13.73 3.44 10.06
CA HIS A 161 -14.08 2.37 9.13
C HIS A 161 -13.96 2.95 7.72
N PHE A 162 -12.97 2.50 6.95
CA PHE A 162 -12.77 2.89 5.55
C PHE A 162 -13.55 1.98 4.60
#